data_AF-A0A6N8NL43-F1
#
_entry.id   AF-A0A6N8NL43-F1
#
_cell.length_a   1.000
_cell.length_b   1.000
_cell.length_c   1.000
_cell.angle_alpha   90.00
_cell.angle_beta   90.00
_cell.angle_gamma   90.00
#
_symmetry.space_group_name_H-M   'P 1'
#
loop_
_entity.id
_entity.type
_entity.pdbx_description
1 polymer ?
#
loop_
_entity_poly.entity_id
_entity_poly.type
_entity_poly.pdbx_seq_one_letter_code
_entity_poly.pdbx_strand_id
1 'polypeptide(L)'
;CRYELGVEITPPESIYPDFRYRATDPNGIVENEVCPVFAARTTSALQINDDEVMDYQWCDLADVLHGIDATPWAFSPWMVMQAANSEARKLLSAFAQHN
;
A
#
# COMPACT_ATOMS: atom_id res chain seq x y z
N CYS A 1 -6.35 6.33 7.49
CA CYS A 1 -7.37 5.26 7.51
C CYS A 1 -8.77 5.75 7.83
N ARG A 2 -9.05 6.41 8.97
CA ARG A 2 -10.41 6.88 9.30
C ARG A 2 -11.05 7.82 8.27
N TYR A 3 -10.30 8.76 7.71
CA TYR A 3 -10.87 9.76 6.78
C TYR A 3 -11.20 9.16 5.41
N GLU A 4 -10.27 8.45 4.79
CA GLU A 4 -10.46 7.86 3.45
C GLU A 4 -11.29 6.56 3.46
N LEU A 5 -11.08 5.71 4.46
CA LEU A 5 -11.64 4.34 4.51
C LEU A 5 -12.66 4.14 5.63
N GLY A 6 -12.82 5.10 6.54
CA GLY A 6 -13.77 5.00 7.65
C GLY A 6 -13.47 3.88 8.66
N VAL A 7 -12.22 3.43 8.71
CA VAL A 7 -11.84 2.19 9.43
C VAL A 7 -10.89 2.45 10.60
N GLU A 8 -11.10 1.71 11.69
CA GLU A 8 -10.15 1.58 12.79
C GLU A 8 -9.06 0.55 12.47
N ILE A 9 -7.85 0.79 12.97
CA ILE A 9 -6.70 -0.10 12.74
C ILE A 9 -5.96 -0.43 14.05
N THR A 10 -5.22 -1.53 14.05
CA THR A 10 -4.20 -1.83 15.06
C THR A 10 -3.06 -0.79 15.03
N PRO A 11 -2.19 -0.73 16.06
CA PRO A 11 -0.96 0.05 15.99
C PRO A 11 -0.17 -0.28 14.70
N PRO A 12 0.19 0.72 13.87
CA PRO A 12 0.91 0.47 12.63
C PRO A 12 2.33 -0.07 12.88
N GLU A 13 2.71 -1.12 12.16
CA GLU A 13 4.06 -1.71 12.18
C GLU A 13 4.89 -1.16 11.02
N SER A 14 6.11 -0.69 11.30
CA SER A 14 7.01 -0.17 10.27
C SER A 14 7.61 -1.32 9.46
N ILE A 15 7.42 -1.28 8.14
CA ILE A 15 7.92 -2.32 7.22
C ILE A 15 9.00 -1.82 6.26
N TYR A 16 9.05 -0.52 5.99
CA TYR A 16 10.11 0.07 5.15
C TYR A 16 10.37 1.54 5.56
N PRO A 17 11.13 1.77 6.65
CA PRO A 17 11.24 3.08 7.29
C PRO A 17 12.02 4.12 6.48
N ASP A 18 12.91 3.68 5.60
CA ASP A 18 13.82 4.50 4.82
C ASP A 18 13.41 4.64 3.34
N PHE A 19 12.20 4.18 2.99
CA PHE A 19 11.67 4.34 1.63
C PHE A 19 11.61 5.82 1.24
N ARG A 20 12.16 6.11 0.07
CA ARG A 20 12.13 7.42 -0.57
C ARG A 20 11.81 7.21 -2.03
N TYR A 21 11.00 8.10 -2.60
CA TYR A 21 10.70 8.03 -4.02
C TYR A 21 10.55 9.41 -4.63
N ARG A 22 10.80 9.47 -5.93
CA ARG A 22 10.45 10.61 -6.76
C ARG A 22 9.77 10.11 -8.02
N ALA A 23 8.52 10.50 -8.22
CA ALA A 23 7.71 10.09 -9.35
C ALA A 23 7.04 11.31 -10.00
N THR A 24 6.57 11.14 -11.24
CA THR A 24 5.79 12.15 -11.94
C THR A 24 4.52 11.49 -12.45
N ASP A 25 3.38 12.09 -12.12
CA ASP A 25 2.08 11.58 -12.52
C ASP A 25 1.84 11.78 -14.05
N PRO A 26 0.77 11.21 -14.62
CA PRO A 26 0.46 11.37 -16.04
C PRO A 26 0.23 12.81 -16.50
N ASN A 27 -0.07 13.74 -15.58
CA ASN A 27 -0.32 15.15 -15.85
C ASN A 27 0.91 16.05 -15.60
N GLY A 28 2.05 15.47 -15.19
CA GLY A 28 3.31 16.17 -14.96
C GLY A 28 3.51 16.68 -13.52
N ILE A 29 2.63 16.35 -12.58
CA ILE A 29 2.80 16.66 -11.15
C ILE A 29 3.91 15.77 -10.59
N VAL A 30 4.83 16.37 -9.85
CA VAL A 30 6.00 15.67 -9.27
C VAL A 30 5.79 15.45 -7.78
N GLU A 31 5.97 14.20 -7.36
CA GLU A 31 6.09 13.81 -5.95
C GLU A 31 7.56 13.48 -5.67
N ASN A 32 8.11 13.99 -4.57
CA ASN A 32 9.49 13.75 -4.14
C ASN A 32 9.56 13.67 -2.61
N GLU A 33 9.53 12.45 -2.08
CA GLU A 33 9.15 12.24 -0.69
C GLU A 33 10.09 11.28 0.04
N VAL A 34 10.18 11.52 1.36
CA VAL A 34 10.58 10.48 2.32
C VAL A 34 9.29 9.87 2.85
N CYS A 35 9.05 8.60 2.55
CA CYS A 35 7.74 7.96 2.69
C CYS A 35 7.86 6.63 3.45
N PRO A 36 8.05 6.64 4.78
CA PRO A 36 8.10 5.41 5.57
C PRO A 36 6.82 4.58 5.37
N VAL A 37 6.97 3.27 5.17
CA VAL A 37 5.85 2.36 4.88
C VAL A 37 5.47 1.56 6.10
N PHE A 38 4.17 1.37 6.31
CA PHE A 38 3.59 0.66 7.45
C PHE A 38 2.58 -0.41 7.03
N ALA A 39 2.40 -1.41 7.87
CA ALA A 39 1.31 -2.40 7.79
C ALA A 39 0.44 -2.32 9.05
N ALA A 40 -0.87 -2.54 8.90
CA ALA A 40 -1.82 -2.56 10.01
C ALA A 40 -3.03 -3.45 9.68
N ARG A 41 -3.74 -3.93 10.69
CA ARG A 41 -5.00 -4.67 10.53
C ARG A 41 -6.18 -3.78 10.80
N THR A 42 -7.23 -3.93 10.01
CA THR A 42 -8.51 -3.28 10.27
C THR A 42 -9.23 -3.96 11.44
N THR A 43 -9.80 -3.18 12.35
CA THR A 43 -10.56 -3.67 13.53
C THR A 43 -12.03 -3.27 13.49
N SER A 44 -12.48 -2.63 12.41
CA SER A 44 -13.88 -2.30 12.13
C SER A 44 -14.23 -2.57 10.67
N ALA A 45 -15.51 -2.46 10.32
CA ALA A 45 -15.95 -2.43 8.92
C ALA A 45 -15.48 -1.14 8.23
N LEU A 46 -15.34 -1.19 6.90
CA LEU A 46 -15.06 -0.02 6.07
C LEU A 46 -16.29 0.90 6.00
N GLN A 47 -16.05 2.21 5.92
CA GLN A 47 -17.01 3.24 5.55
C GLN A 47 -16.28 4.18 4.57
N ILE A 48 -16.31 3.81 3.29
CA ILE A 48 -15.51 4.46 2.25
C ILE A 48 -15.95 5.91 2.07
N ASN A 49 -14.97 6.81 1.94
CA ASN A 49 -15.18 8.17 1.51
C ASN A 49 -14.98 8.27 -0.01
N ASP A 50 -16.07 8.43 -0.76
CA ASP A 50 -16.07 8.43 -2.22
C ASP A 50 -15.37 9.66 -2.83
N ASP A 51 -15.11 10.71 -2.04
CA ASP A 51 -14.29 11.85 -2.48
C ASP A 51 -12.81 11.46 -2.65
N GLU A 52 -12.37 10.39 -1.99
CA GLU A 52 -10.97 9.96 -1.93
C GLU A 52 -10.74 8.58 -2.58
N VAL A 53 -11.70 7.65 -2.45
CA VAL A 53 -11.57 6.26 -2.93
C VAL A 53 -12.77 5.89 -3.80
N MET A 54 -12.51 5.64 -5.08
CA MET A 54 -13.57 5.34 -6.06
C MET A 54 -13.98 3.85 -6.13
N ASP A 55 -13.10 2.94 -5.74
CA ASP A 55 -13.35 1.48 -5.69
C ASP A 55 -12.30 0.79 -4.80
N TYR A 56 -12.58 -0.41 -4.30
CA TYR A 56 -11.64 -1.19 -3.50
C TYR A 56 -11.84 -2.70 -3.66
N GLN A 57 -10.79 -3.47 -3.32
CA GLN A 57 -10.85 -4.93 -3.32
C GLN A 57 -10.05 -5.51 -2.16
N TRP A 58 -10.61 -6.53 -1.49
CA TRP A 58 -9.85 -7.41 -0.61
C TRP A 58 -9.28 -8.55 -1.45
N CYS A 59 -7.96 -8.71 -1.45
CA CYS A 59 -7.24 -9.69 -2.26
C CYS A 59 -6.29 -10.53 -1.41
N ASP A 60 -5.95 -11.72 -1.91
CA ASP A 60 -4.78 -12.44 -1.43
C ASP A 60 -3.52 -11.68 -1.83
N LEU A 61 -2.61 -11.47 -0.87
CA LEU A 61 -1.38 -10.71 -1.11
C LEU A 61 -0.53 -11.35 -2.22
N ALA A 62 -0.49 -12.68 -2.31
CA ALA A 62 0.26 -13.38 -3.34
C ALA A 62 -0.21 -13.01 -4.76
N ASP A 63 -1.52 -12.85 -4.96
CA ASP A 63 -2.08 -12.49 -6.27
C ASP A 63 -1.77 -11.05 -6.64
N VAL A 64 -1.85 -10.13 -5.68
CA VAL A 64 -1.44 -8.72 -5.87
C VAL A 64 0.03 -8.65 -6.26
N LEU A 65 0.88 -9.39 -5.56
CA LEU A 65 2.31 -9.47 -5.81
C LEU A 65 2.64 -10.03 -7.21
N HIS A 66 1.93 -11.07 -7.66
CA HIS A 66 2.05 -11.58 -9.03
C HIS A 66 1.59 -10.53 -10.07
N GLY A 67 0.50 -9.81 -9.81
CA GLY A 67 0.02 -8.74 -10.68
C GLY A 67 1.05 -7.61 -10.83
N ILE A 68 1.66 -7.18 -9.72
CA ILE A 68 2.74 -6.18 -9.72
C ILE A 68 3.92 -6.64 -10.58
N ASP A 69 4.37 -7.90 -10.42
CA ASP A 69 5.51 -8.43 -11.17
C ASP A 69 5.20 -8.55 -12.67
N ALA A 70 3.98 -8.94 -13.03
CA ALA A 70 3.57 -9.18 -14.42
C ALA A 70 3.26 -7.88 -15.18
N THR A 71 2.55 -6.94 -14.55
CA THR A 71 2.04 -5.72 -15.17
C THR A 71 2.20 -4.51 -14.25
N PRO A 72 3.43 -4.09 -13.91
CA PRO A 72 3.66 -3.02 -12.93
C PRO A 72 3.05 -1.68 -13.33
N TRP A 73 2.89 -1.41 -14.63
CA TRP A 73 2.27 -0.20 -15.18
C TRP A 73 0.78 -0.06 -14.86
N ALA A 74 0.13 -1.13 -14.39
CA ALA A 74 -1.28 -1.11 -13.99
C ALA A 74 -1.49 -0.59 -12.55
N PHE A 75 -0.41 -0.34 -11.81
CA PHE A 75 -0.44 0.08 -10.42
C PHE A 75 0.26 1.43 -10.25
N SER A 76 0.07 2.05 -9.09
CA SER A 76 0.81 3.26 -8.78
C SER A 76 2.32 2.98 -8.67
N PRO A 77 3.19 3.94 -9.05
CA PRO A 77 4.63 3.74 -8.98
C PRO A 77 5.12 3.39 -7.58
N TRP A 78 4.61 4.05 -6.54
CA TRP A 78 5.04 3.80 -5.15
C TRP A 78 4.66 2.39 -4.69
N MET A 79 3.47 1.87 -5.04
CA MET A 79 3.06 0.50 -4.69
C MET A 79 4.03 -0.53 -5.28
N VAL A 80 4.40 -0.37 -6.56
CA VAL A 80 5.38 -1.23 -7.23
C VAL A 80 6.75 -1.15 -6.55
N MET A 81 7.25 0.06 -6.30
CA MET A 81 8.58 0.25 -5.71
C MET A 81 8.68 -0.29 -4.28
N GLN A 82 7.63 -0.14 -3.47
CA GLN A 82 7.58 -0.68 -2.12
C GLN A 82 7.56 -2.21 -2.14
N ALA A 83 6.74 -2.82 -3.02
CA ALA A 83 6.64 -4.27 -3.18
C ALA A 83 7.90 -4.91 -3.79
N ALA A 84 8.69 -4.16 -4.56
CA ALA A 84 9.93 -4.63 -5.15
C ALA A 84 11.08 -4.77 -4.14
N ASN A 85 11.01 -4.11 -2.97
CA ASN A 85 12.00 -4.28 -1.92
C ASN A 85 11.83 -5.64 -1.24
N SER A 86 12.88 -6.46 -1.25
CA SER A 86 12.82 -7.83 -0.75
C SER A 86 12.50 -7.94 0.74
N GLU A 87 13.03 -7.04 1.57
CA GLU A 87 12.78 -7.05 3.02
C GLU A 87 11.36 -6.57 3.33
N ALA A 88 10.91 -5.48 2.70
CA ALA A 88 9.55 -4.98 2.85
C ALA A 88 8.52 -6.03 2.37
N ARG A 89 8.75 -6.68 1.23
CA ARG A 89 7.90 -7.75 0.69
C ARG A 89 7.82 -8.95 1.64
N LYS A 90 8.94 -9.31 2.28
CA LYS A 90 8.98 -10.37 3.30
C LYS A 90 8.20 -9.98 4.55
N LEU A 91 8.39 -8.77 5.08
CA LEU A 91 7.66 -8.27 6.24
C LEU A 91 6.16 -8.19 5.97
N LEU A 92 5.76 -7.69 4.80
CA LEU A 92 4.36 -7.65 4.39
C LEU A 92 3.75 -9.05 4.25
N SER A 93 4.50 -10.02 3.72
CA SER A 93 4.06 -11.42 3.61
C SER A 93 3.89 -12.07 4.98
N ALA A 94 4.81 -11.83 5.91
CA ALA A 94 4.68 -12.30 7.29
C ALA A 94 3.45 -11.68 7.96
N PHE A 95 3.26 -10.35 7.79
CA PHE A 95 2.11 -9.64 8.33
C PHE A 95 0.79 -10.24 7.83
N ALA A 96 0.66 -10.54 6.54
CA ALA A 96 -0.55 -11.13 5.97
C ALA A 96 -0.86 -12.55 6.48
N GLN A 97 0.15 -13.31 6.93
CA GLN A 97 -0.01 -14.70 7.38
C GLN A 97 -0.37 -14.84 8.86
N HIS A 98 -0.01 -13.86 9.70
CA HIS A 98 -0.44 -13.85 11.09
C HIS A 98 -1.93 -13.49 11.16
N ASN A 99 -2.70 -14.07 12.09
CA ASN A 99 -4.08 -13.71 12.39
C ASN A 99 -4.15 -13.24 13.83
#